data_AF-A0A847WL89-F1
#
_entry.id   AF-A0A847WL89-F1
#
_cell.length_a   1.000
_cell.length_b   1.000
_cell.length_c   1.000
_cell.angle_alpha   90.00
_cell.angle_beta   90.00
_cell.angle_gamma   90.00
#
_symmetry.space_group_name_H-M   'P 1'
#
loop_
_entity.id
_entity.type
_entity.pdbx_description
1 polymer ?
#
loop_
_entity_poly.entity_id
_entity_poly.type
_entity_poly.pdbx_seq_one_letter_code
_entity_poly.pdbx_strand_id
1 'polypeptide(L)'
;GMEFKPIHDFTETLYDEAFKNFDDVAERLKILGFPPYVKLSDYVKHSAIEEIDGKDFRAKEVVDIVYGDIEILKKLATQIRDIADKENDFVTVAQFEDYVESFDKHLWFLHAMGQ
;
A
#
# COMPACT_ATOMS: atom_id res chain seq x y z
N GLY A 1 5.98 22.31 8.58
CA GLY A 1 5.04 23.44 8.37
C GLY A 1 3.94 23.40 9.41
N MET A 2 2.91 24.23 9.27
CA MET A 2 1.72 24.22 10.16
C MET A 2 0.93 22.90 10.03
N GLU A 3 1.05 22.25 8.89
CA GLU A 3 0.44 20.99 8.49
C GLU A 3 1.24 19.76 8.94
N PHE A 4 2.36 19.96 9.67
CA PHE A 4 3.27 18.88 10.04
C PHE A 4 2.55 17.77 10.81
N LYS A 5 1.85 18.13 11.89
CA LYS A 5 1.19 17.14 12.76
C LYS A 5 0.13 16.30 12.02
N PRO A 6 -0.87 16.89 11.34
CA PRO A 6 -1.87 16.07 10.66
C PRO A 6 -1.29 15.19 9.55
N ILE A 7 -0.26 15.64 8.84
CA ILE A 7 0.41 14.80 7.83
C ILE A 7 1.20 13.67 8.50
N HIS A 8 1.94 13.97 9.57
CA HIS A 8 2.69 12.97 10.33
C HIS A 8 1.77 11.86 10.85
N ASP A 9 0.72 12.23 11.58
CA ASP A 9 -0.24 11.28 12.16
C ASP A 9 -0.93 10.44 11.05
N PHE A 10 -1.22 11.05 9.90
CA PHE A 10 -1.81 10.34 8.76
C PHE A 10 -0.83 9.36 8.11
N THR A 11 0.41 9.77 7.84
CA THR A 11 1.44 8.87 7.29
C THR A 11 1.77 7.73 8.25
N GLU A 12 1.67 7.96 9.56
CA GLU A 12 1.79 6.89 10.58
C GLU A 12 0.70 5.85 10.47
N THR A 13 -0.55 6.30 10.35
CA THR A 13 -1.67 5.40 10.12
C THR A 13 -1.45 4.53 8.87
N LEU A 14 -0.93 5.12 7.77
CA LEU A 14 -0.69 4.40 6.53
C LEU A 14 0.43 3.36 6.64
N TYR A 15 1.57 3.69 7.26
CA TYR A 15 2.66 2.72 7.36
C TYR A 15 2.35 1.59 8.36
N ASP A 16 1.55 1.86 9.40
CA ASP A 16 1.11 0.83 10.35
C ASP A 16 0.17 -0.17 9.66
N GLU A 17 -0.77 0.33 8.85
CA GLU A 17 -1.63 -0.53 8.02
C GLU A 17 -0.82 -1.30 6.97
N ALA A 18 0.12 -0.65 6.29
CA ALA A 18 0.98 -1.31 5.32
C ALA A 18 1.82 -2.43 5.93
N PHE A 19 2.32 -2.24 7.16
CA PHE A 19 3.06 -3.27 7.89
C PHE A 19 2.18 -4.48 8.24
N LYS A 20 0.92 -4.26 8.62
CA LYS A 20 -0.04 -5.33 8.82
C LYS A 20 -0.33 -6.09 7.51
N ASN A 21 -0.61 -5.36 6.43
CA ASN A 21 -0.90 -5.95 5.12
C ASN A 21 0.29 -6.76 4.58
N PHE A 22 1.51 -6.28 4.83
CA PHE A 22 2.74 -6.99 4.48
C PHE A 22 2.80 -8.39 5.11
N ASP A 23 2.50 -8.49 6.40
CA ASP A 23 2.50 -9.77 7.13
C ASP A 23 1.37 -10.68 6.65
N ASP A 24 0.14 -10.16 6.58
CA ASP A 24 -1.04 -10.90 6.12
C ASP A 24 -0.81 -11.50 4.71
N VAL A 25 -0.18 -10.76 3.79
CA VAL A 25 0.13 -11.23 2.42
C VAL A 25 1.23 -12.31 2.45
N ALA A 26 2.26 -12.14 3.29
CA ALA A 26 3.31 -13.14 3.44
C ALA A 26 2.76 -14.47 4.01
N GLU A 27 1.88 -14.39 5.00
CA GLU A 27 1.16 -15.54 5.55
C GLU A 27 0.23 -16.17 4.50
N ARG A 28 -0.50 -15.36 3.72
CA ARG A 28 -1.35 -15.85 2.63
C ARG A 28 -0.56 -16.67 1.61
N LEU A 29 0.62 -16.19 1.20
CA LEU A 29 1.53 -16.93 0.32
C LEU A 29 1.95 -18.27 0.94
N LYS A 30 2.30 -18.29 2.24
CA LYS A 30 2.65 -19.53 2.95
C LYS A 30 1.50 -20.53 3.00
N ILE A 31 0.27 -20.07 3.28
CA ILE A 31 -0.93 -20.91 3.31
C ILE A 31 -1.18 -21.55 1.94
N LEU A 32 -0.92 -20.82 0.86
CA LEU A 32 -1.01 -21.32 -0.52
C LEU A 32 0.17 -22.22 -0.93
N GLY A 33 1.16 -22.44 -0.06
CA GLY A 33 2.32 -23.29 -0.31
C GLY A 33 3.49 -22.59 -1.02
N PHE A 34 3.45 -21.27 -1.17
CA PHE A 34 4.51 -20.48 -1.79
C PHE A 34 5.43 -19.82 -0.75
N PRO A 35 6.74 -19.69 -1.01
CA PRO A 35 7.62 -18.93 -0.15
C PRO A 35 7.49 -17.42 -0.43
N PRO A 36 7.26 -16.57 0.58
CA PRO A 36 7.44 -15.12 0.43
C PRO A 36 8.94 -14.79 0.30
N TYR A 37 9.24 -13.58 -0.19
CA TYR A 37 10.59 -13.03 -0.08
C TYR A 37 11.01 -12.88 1.39
N VAL A 38 12.31 -12.92 1.65
CA VAL A 38 12.84 -12.82 3.03
C VAL A 38 14.04 -11.86 3.15
N LYS A 39 14.52 -11.33 2.03
CA LYS A 39 15.60 -10.33 2.00
C LYS A 39 15.02 -9.00 1.57
N LEU A 40 15.42 -7.93 2.26
CA LEU A 40 15.07 -6.56 1.88
C LEU A 40 15.48 -6.26 0.42
N SER A 41 16.64 -6.75 -0.03
CA SER A 41 17.08 -6.60 -1.42
C SER A 41 16.11 -7.23 -2.44
N ASP A 42 15.44 -8.33 -2.08
CA ASP A 42 14.48 -8.97 -2.97
C ASP A 42 13.20 -8.13 -3.04
N TYR A 43 12.78 -7.51 -1.93
CA TYR A 43 11.66 -6.58 -1.92
C TYR A 43 11.97 -5.34 -2.77
N VAL A 44 13.11 -4.68 -2.56
CA VAL A 44 13.54 -3.51 -3.35
C VAL A 44 13.57 -3.84 -4.85
N LYS A 45 14.09 -5.02 -5.21
CA LYS A 45 14.17 -5.44 -6.61
C LYS A 45 12.81 -5.66 -7.29
N HIS A 46 11.80 -6.09 -6.54
CA HIS A 46 10.48 -6.45 -7.10
C HIS A 46 9.37 -5.45 -6.74
N SER A 47 9.69 -4.39 -6.00
CA SER A 47 8.74 -3.33 -5.65
C SER A 47 8.31 -2.56 -6.89
N ALA A 48 7.04 -2.17 -6.94
CA ALA A 48 6.53 -1.21 -7.90
C ALA A 48 6.67 0.24 -7.42
N ILE A 49 6.92 0.44 -6.12
CA ILE A 49 7.20 1.73 -5.50
C ILE A 49 8.72 1.89 -5.39
N GLU A 50 9.24 3.01 -5.87
CA GLU A 50 10.66 3.33 -5.84
C GLU A 50 11.05 4.01 -4.52
N GLU A 51 12.26 3.72 -4.03
CA GLU A 51 12.83 4.47 -2.91
C GLU A 51 13.16 5.91 -3.36
N ILE A 52 12.96 6.86 -2.45
CA ILE A 52 13.28 8.27 -2.69
C ILE A 52 14.41 8.71 -1.75
N ASP A 53 15.27 9.59 -2.24
CA ASP A 53 16.29 10.21 -1.40
C ASP A 53 15.65 11.13 -0.35
N GLY A 54 16.14 11.03 0.88
CA GLY A 54 15.70 11.88 1.98
C GLY A 54 16.08 13.35 1.76
N LYS A 55 15.12 14.25 1.96
CA LYS A 55 15.32 15.71 1.97
C LYS A 55 14.29 16.39 2.87
N ASP A 56 14.37 17.72 2.99
CA ASP A 56 13.30 18.49 3.62
C ASP A 56 12.10 18.56 2.67
N PHE A 57 11.05 17.80 2.99
CA PHE A 57 9.84 17.69 2.16
C PHE A 57 8.80 18.73 2.54
N ARG A 58 8.19 19.34 1.53
CA ARG A 58 7.03 20.23 1.74
C ARG A 58 5.78 19.38 1.96
N ALA A 59 4.85 19.88 2.77
CA ALA A 59 3.58 19.21 3.08
C ALA A 59 2.85 18.69 1.81
N LYS A 60 2.65 19.56 0.82
CA LYS A 60 2.01 19.17 -0.45
C LYS A 60 2.77 18.09 -1.21
N GLU A 61 4.10 18.15 -1.19
CA GLU A 61 4.95 17.16 -1.87
C GLU A 61 4.80 15.78 -1.24
N VAL A 62 4.73 15.68 0.09
CA VAL A 62 4.46 14.42 0.79
C VAL A 62 3.09 13.87 0.39
N VAL A 63 2.04 14.71 0.39
CA VAL A 63 0.69 14.28 0.00
C VAL A 63 0.65 13.77 -1.45
N ASP A 64 1.28 14.49 -2.38
CA ASP A 64 1.30 14.11 -3.80
C ASP A 64 2.08 12.80 -4.03
N ILE A 65 3.20 12.57 -3.30
CA ILE A 65 3.97 11.31 -3.36
C ILE A 65 3.11 10.15 -2.85
N VAL A 66 2.58 10.27 -1.63
CA VAL A 66 1.79 9.21 -1.00
C VAL A 66 0.53 8.90 -1.81
N TYR A 67 -0.12 9.91 -2.41
CA TYR A 67 -1.25 9.70 -3.31
C TYR A 67 -0.88 8.78 -4.47
N GLY A 68 0.25 9.06 -5.15
CA GLY A 68 0.75 8.23 -6.25
C GLY A 68 1.05 6.79 -5.82
N ASP A 69 1.66 6.60 -4.65
CA ASP A 69 1.95 5.27 -4.10
C ASP A 69 0.67 4.48 -3.81
N ILE A 70 -0.35 5.11 -3.22
CA ILE A 70 -1.65 4.46 -2.98
C ILE A 70 -2.35 4.11 -4.31
N GLU A 71 -2.24 4.93 -5.36
CA GLU A 71 -2.77 4.58 -6.70
C GLU A 71 -2.09 3.31 -7.27
N ILE A 72 -0.77 3.21 -7.12
CA ILE A 72 -0.01 2.01 -7.52
C ILE A 72 -0.49 0.79 -6.74
N LEU A 73 -0.59 0.89 -5.41
CA LEU A 73 -1.03 -0.21 -4.55
C LEU A 73 -2.45 -0.65 -4.88
N LYS A 74 -3.39 0.29 -5.05
CA LYS A 74 -4.77 -0.03 -5.43
C LYS A 74 -4.82 -0.78 -6.75
N LYS A 75 -4.08 -0.33 -7.76
CA LYS A 75 -4.01 -0.99 -9.07
C LYS A 75 -3.49 -2.42 -8.95
N LEU A 76 -2.41 -2.63 -8.19
CA LEU A 76 -1.85 -3.97 -7.96
C LEU A 76 -2.83 -4.86 -7.18
N ALA A 77 -3.49 -4.32 -6.16
CA ALA A 77 -4.48 -5.05 -5.37
C ALA A 77 -5.66 -5.52 -6.22
N THR A 78 -6.19 -4.65 -7.09
CA THR A 78 -7.24 -5.02 -8.06
C THR A 78 -6.77 -6.10 -9.02
N GLN A 79 -5.54 -6.02 -9.54
CA GLN A 79 -4.98 -7.05 -10.42
C GLN A 79 -4.86 -8.41 -9.73
N ILE A 80 -4.41 -8.43 -8.46
CA ILE A 80 -4.31 -9.66 -7.67
C ILE A 80 -5.69 -10.24 -7.42
N ARG A 81 -6.66 -9.41 -7.01
CA ARG A 81 -8.06 -9.78 -6.83
C ARG A 81 -8.63 -10.44 -8.09
N ASP A 82 -8.44 -9.83 -9.26
CA ASP A 82 -8.96 -10.34 -10.54
C ASP A 82 -8.31 -11.66 -10.98
N ILE A 83 -7.04 -11.88 -10.64
CA ILE A 83 -6.36 -13.15 -10.90
C ILE A 83 -6.89 -14.23 -9.93
N ALA A 84 -7.01 -13.90 -8.64
CA ALA A 84 -7.52 -14.82 -7.63
C ALA A 84 -8.95 -15.29 -7.95
N ASP A 85 -9.81 -14.38 -8.44
CA ASP A 85 -11.19 -14.69 -8.83
C ASP A 85 -11.25 -15.72 -9.97
N LYS A 86 -10.37 -15.58 -10.98
CA LYS A 86 -10.26 -16.55 -12.10
C LYS A 86 -9.83 -17.94 -11.64
N GLU A 87 -9.03 -18.01 -10.58
CA GLU A 87 -8.56 -19.26 -9.98
C GLU A 87 -9.52 -19.80 -8.90
N ASN A 88 -10.67 -19.15 -8.68
CA ASN A 88 -11.62 -19.46 -7.60
C ASN A 88 -10.99 -19.41 -6.18
N ASP A 89 -9.98 -18.55 -5.98
CA ASP A 89 -9.41 -18.30 -4.66
C ASP A 89 -10.21 -17.20 -3.93
N PHE A 90 -11.34 -17.61 -3.34
CA PHE A 90 -12.25 -16.71 -2.64
C PHE A 90 -11.62 -15.98 -1.45
N VAL A 91 -10.62 -16.58 -0.79
CA VAL A 91 -10.00 -15.96 0.40
C VAL A 91 -9.07 -14.82 -0.01
N THR A 92 -8.27 -15.02 -1.07
CA THR A 92 -7.43 -13.94 -1.62
C THR A 92 -8.31 -12.86 -2.25
N VAL A 93 -9.41 -13.22 -2.92
CA VAL A 93 -10.38 -12.23 -3.44
C VAL A 93 -10.88 -11.32 -2.31
N ALA A 94 -11.42 -11.90 -1.24
CA ALA A 94 -11.95 -11.11 -0.12
C ALA A 94 -10.89 -10.21 0.52
N GLN A 95 -9.69 -10.75 0.78
CA GLN A 95 -8.58 -9.99 1.35
C GLN A 95 -8.21 -8.76 0.51
N PHE A 96 -8.13 -8.92 -0.82
CA PHE A 96 -7.74 -7.83 -1.70
C PHE A 96 -8.89 -6.88 -2.05
N GLU A 97 -10.16 -7.29 -1.89
CA GLU A 97 -11.30 -6.37 -1.92
C GLU A 97 -11.27 -5.40 -0.72
N ASP A 98 -11.00 -5.91 0.48
CA ASP A 98 -10.83 -5.08 1.69
C ASP A 98 -9.69 -4.06 1.52
N TYR A 99 -8.56 -4.48 0.92
CA TYR A 99 -7.45 -3.57 0.63
C TYR A 99 -7.82 -2.50 -0.40
N VAL A 100 -8.55 -2.86 -1.47
CA VAL A 100 -9.02 -1.89 -2.48
C VAL A 100 -9.96 -0.86 -1.84
N GLU A 101 -10.88 -1.28 -0.97
CA GLU A 101 -11.76 -0.36 -0.23
C GLU A 101 -10.96 0.61 0.64
N SER A 102 -9.99 0.10 1.39
CA SER A 102 -9.11 0.93 2.23
C SER A 102 -8.35 1.97 1.39
N PHE A 103 -7.76 1.55 0.27
CA PHE A 103 -7.05 2.46 -0.62
C PHE A 103 -7.96 3.52 -1.25
N ASP A 104 -9.20 3.19 -1.61
CA ASP A 104 -10.17 4.19 -2.08
C ASP A 104 -10.44 5.27 -1.04
N LYS A 105 -10.57 4.88 0.23
CA LYS A 105 -10.75 5.81 1.35
C LYS A 105 -9.52 6.70 1.55
N HIS A 106 -8.31 6.12 1.47
CA HIS A 106 -7.07 6.88 1.58
C HIS A 106 -6.88 7.88 0.44
N LEU A 107 -7.17 7.49 -0.80
CA LEU A 107 -7.13 8.40 -1.95
C LEU A 107 -8.08 9.59 -1.77
N TRP A 108 -9.28 9.35 -1.24
CA TRP A 108 -10.21 10.43 -0.91
C TRP A 108 -9.64 11.38 0.15
N PHE A 109 -9.08 10.86 1.25
CA PHE A 109 -8.45 11.69 2.29
C PHE A 109 -7.28 12.51 1.76
N LEU A 110 -6.36 11.87 1.04
CA LEU A 110 -5.19 12.53 0.44
C LEU A 110 -5.61 13.60 -0.57
N HIS A 111 -6.63 13.33 -1.40
CA HIS A 111 -7.17 14.33 -2.31
C HIS A 111 -7.71 15.55 -1.55
N ALA A 112 -8.45 15.34 -0.46
CA ALA A 112 -8.97 16.43 0.36
C ALA A 112 -7.86 17.20 1.11
N MET A 113 -6.76 16.55 1.48
CA MET A 113 -5.59 17.18 2.11
C MET A 113 -4.69 17.93 1.12
N GLY A 114 -4.71 17.54 -0.15
CA GLY A 114 -3.87 18.11 -1.20
C GLY A 114 -4.49 19.29 -1.97
N GLN A 115 -5.78 19.56 -1.74
CA GLN A 115 -6.48 20.79 -2.14
C GLN A 115 -6.04 21.96 -1.25
#